data_AF-A0A7V4LEC9-F1
#
_entry.id   AF-A0A7V4LEC9-F1
#
_cell.length_a   1.000
_cell.length_b   1.000
_cell.length_c   1.000
_cell.angle_alpha   90.00
_cell.angle_beta   90.00
_cell.angle_gamma   90.00
#
_symmetry.space_group_name_H-M   'P 1'
#
loop_
_entity.id
_entity.type
_entity.pdbx_description
1 polymer ?
#
loop_
_entity_poly.entity_id
_entity_poly.type
_entity_poly.pdbx_seq_one_letter_code
_entity_poly.pdbx_strand_id
1 'polypeptide(L)'
;MKRVPWWLLVLGTIWTLAAGCRREERTPTPKKTPAADVTTADGATGGTAGASLEGEGAGGAAVPGAGPVVPPEQKAKLQFYIMSQCPFGVQVLDGVIPALRKIGPWVDFQVDYIGKIEGDRLTSMHGDNEVQGDIVELCTMRHAPGQWMDLFACWNKEYRALPGNWRSCATQNRLDAATIDRIAACVDGPDGKALLRASFEKAQQAGATGSPTIQINGNPWRGGRDERAFLVGICDVLSEPKPEPCLNIPPPPTVNLIVLGDRRCTDPDCQTAGLLGQLKSLFAGLVVTELDWSTPEGKAAFAEHGIQRLPAYIFDQTVQADASGFQRVRRSLRPTTKPGFQMLSIGARHDPNAEICNNGVDDTGDGKVDCDDETCRNVLVCRPEIKGNVQLFVMSQCPYGVQALDAMREVLDAFRGEITFDVHYIAEANGDALSSMHGQPEVDEDIRQLCAKKLAARDHKYMNYVWCRNKDIHGTGWQACATEAGLNLAAFEACATGEEGRRLLREDLAIAQTLGFSSSPTLLIDNKQEAHGADPRTIQSVICRYNPGFRGCSATLSGPPPRPQGGGGCGGR
;
A
#
# COMPACT_ATOMS: atom_id res chain seq x y z
N MET A 1 27.99 -12.19 71.49
CA MET A 1 27.24 -13.37 70.98
C MET A 1 25.83 -12.92 70.58
N LYS A 2 25.30 -13.36 69.42
CA LYS A 2 23.86 -13.36 68.98
C LYS A 2 23.06 -12.03 69.12
N ARG A 3 22.31 -11.53 68.14
CA ARG A 3 22.01 -11.95 66.74
C ARG A 3 21.56 -10.73 65.91
N VAL A 4 21.43 -10.93 64.60
CA VAL A 4 21.06 -10.00 63.48
C VAL A 4 19.89 -10.68 62.71
N PRO A 5 19.05 -10.06 61.83
CA PRO A 5 18.90 -8.67 61.34
C PRO A 5 17.53 -8.02 61.74
N TRP A 6 17.04 -6.83 61.34
CA TRP A 6 17.18 -5.93 60.14
C TRP A 6 16.47 -6.43 58.86
N TRP A 7 15.91 -5.62 57.95
CA TRP A 7 15.67 -4.16 57.88
C TRP A 7 14.12 -3.90 57.92
N LEU A 8 13.39 -2.98 57.23
CA LEU A 8 13.66 -1.84 56.31
C LEU A 8 12.41 -0.92 56.23
N LEU A 9 12.59 0.41 56.30
CA LEU A 9 11.63 1.43 55.82
C LEU A 9 12.32 2.80 55.74
N VAL A 10 12.08 3.60 54.68
CA VAL A 10 12.03 5.09 54.66
C VAL A 10 11.78 5.58 53.22
N LEU A 11 10.99 6.65 53.09
CA LEU A 11 10.75 7.44 51.86
C LEU A 11 10.96 8.93 52.18
N GLY A 12 11.26 9.74 51.17
CA GLY A 12 11.48 11.19 51.28
C GLY A 12 12.96 11.60 51.36
N THR A 13 13.32 12.85 51.05
CA THR A 13 12.47 14.05 50.84
C THR A 13 13.10 14.99 49.80
N ILE A 14 12.27 15.75 49.08
CA ILE A 14 12.68 16.80 48.14
C ILE A 14 13.10 18.08 48.90
N TRP A 15 14.13 18.81 48.45
CA TRP A 15 14.17 20.28 48.58
C TRP A 15 15.06 20.95 47.53
N THR A 16 14.95 22.28 47.42
CA THR A 16 15.28 23.08 46.23
C THR A 16 16.70 23.64 46.21
N LEU A 17 17.27 23.87 45.01
CA LEU A 17 18.27 24.91 44.74
C LEU A 17 18.27 25.29 43.24
N ALA A 18 18.87 26.42 42.87
CA ALA A 18 18.66 27.08 41.57
C ALA A 18 19.93 27.70 40.95
N ALA A 19 19.81 28.08 39.67
CA ALA A 19 20.74 28.82 38.82
C ALA A 19 22.05 28.12 38.38
N GLY A 20 22.38 28.24 37.08
CA GLY A 20 23.60 27.63 36.51
C GLY A 20 23.64 27.59 34.98
N CYS A 21 23.55 28.73 34.29
CA CYS A 21 23.66 28.77 32.81
C CYS A 21 25.13 28.89 32.35
N ARG A 22 25.60 27.97 31.50
CA ARG A 22 26.78 28.18 30.64
C ARG A 22 26.79 27.25 29.42
N ARG A 23 27.49 27.67 28.36
CA ARG A 23 27.76 26.89 27.15
C ARG A 23 28.91 25.92 27.37
N GLU A 24 28.94 24.83 26.60
CA GLU A 24 30.19 24.12 26.28
C GLU A 24 30.73 24.61 24.93
N GLU A 25 32.05 24.81 24.86
CA GLU A 25 32.76 25.27 23.67
C GLU A 25 33.76 24.20 23.19
N ARG A 26 34.07 24.21 21.89
CA ARG A 26 34.95 23.22 21.25
C ARG A 26 36.42 23.44 21.67
N THR A 27 37.15 22.36 21.92
CA THR A 27 38.61 22.38 22.10
C THR A 27 39.35 21.90 20.83
N PRO A 28 40.60 22.38 20.56
CA PRO A 28 41.28 22.18 19.28
C PRO A 28 42.44 21.15 19.27
N THR A 29 42.97 20.89 18.07
CA THR A 29 44.03 19.93 17.72
C THR A 29 45.48 20.33 18.09
N PRO A 30 46.34 19.32 18.30
CA PRO A 30 47.73 19.30 17.78
C PRO A 30 47.99 18.01 16.95
N LYS A 31 49.01 17.87 16.07
CA LYS A 31 50.02 18.77 15.46
C LYS A 31 50.61 18.09 14.20
N LYS A 32 51.15 18.85 13.24
CA LYS A 32 52.15 18.38 12.23
C LYS A 32 53.58 18.72 12.76
N THR A 33 54.74 18.42 12.15
CA THR A 33 55.22 17.97 10.81
C THR A 33 56.65 17.38 11.03
N PRO A 34 57.66 17.27 10.12
CA PRO A 34 57.74 17.28 8.64
C PRO A 34 58.67 16.20 7.99
N ALA A 35 58.65 16.13 6.65
CA ALA A 35 59.83 16.01 5.79
C ALA A 35 59.46 16.47 4.35
N ALA A 36 60.35 16.88 3.44
CA ALA A 36 61.51 17.79 3.49
C ALA A 36 62.10 17.81 2.06
N ASP A 37 62.09 18.95 1.36
CA ASP A 37 62.67 19.07 0.01
C ASP A 37 64.21 19.07 0.01
N VAL A 38 64.80 18.55 -1.07
CA VAL A 38 66.16 18.91 -1.51
C VAL A 38 66.14 19.20 -3.02
N THR A 39 66.89 20.22 -3.42
CA THR A 39 66.78 20.93 -4.71
C THR A 39 67.81 20.47 -5.76
N THR A 40 67.77 21.16 -6.93
CA THR A 40 68.87 21.38 -7.91
C THR A 40 69.26 20.23 -8.86
N ALA A 41 69.60 20.47 -10.14
CA ALA A 41 69.53 21.70 -10.96
C ALA A 41 69.62 21.42 -12.48
N ASP A 42 69.21 22.43 -13.28
CA ASP A 42 69.68 22.85 -14.62
C ASP A 42 69.92 21.88 -15.79
N GLY A 43 69.50 22.31 -16.99
CA GLY A 43 70.39 22.23 -18.18
C GLY A 43 69.81 21.88 -19.56
N ALA A 44 69.29 22.88 -20.29
CA ALA A 44 69.41 23.04 -21.77
C ALA A 44 68.79 21.96 -22.73
N THR A 45 68.55 22.15 -24.04
CA THR A 45 68.22 23.33 -24.89
C THR A 45 67.64 22.86 -26.24
N GLY A 46 66.49 23.40 -26.67
CA GLY A 46 66.10 23.58 -28.09
C GLY A 46 65.89 22.34 -28.98
N GLY A 47 65.53 22.58 -30.27
CA GLY A 47 65.60 21.57 -31.34
C GLY A 47 64.28 21.13 -32.00
N THR A 48 63.65 22.00 -32.79
CA THR A 48 62.50 21.68 -33.67
C THR A 48 62.87 20.83 -34.90
N ALA A 49 61.92 20.01 -35.39
CA ALA A 49 61.37 19.98 -36.77
C ALA A 49 61.27 18.59 -37.46
N GLY A 50 60.18 18.41 -38.22
CA GLY A 50 60.01 17.33 -39.22
C GLY A 50 59.49 15.99 -38.67
N ALA A 51 58.75 15.18 -39.43
CA ALA A 51 58.11 15.42 -40.73
C ALA A 51 56.89 14.49 -40.92
N SER A 52 56.03 14.80 -41.88
CA SER A 52 54.81 14.04 -42.20
C SER A 52 55.08 12.66 -42.80
N LEU A 53 54.15 11.73 -42.59
CA LEU A 53 53.80 10.70 -43.59
C LEU A 53 52.27 10.60 -43.67
N GLU A 54 51.77 10.39 -44.89
CA GLU A 54 50.35 10.39 -45.23
C GLU A 54 49.76 8.98 -45.27
N GLY A 55 48.44 8.87 -45.19
CA GLY A 55 47.69 7.63 -45.32
C GLY A 55 46.25 7.89 -45.72
N GLU A 56 45.95 7.81 -47.02
CA GLU A 56 44.60 8.01 -47.57
C GLU A 56 43.68 6.82 -47.25
N GLY A 57 42.39 7.10 -47.01
CA GLY A 57 41.44 6.04 -46.63
C GLY A 57 39.96 6.46 -46.66
N ALA A 58 39.37 6.45 -47.86
CA ALA A 58 37.92 6.45 -48.15
C ALA A 58 37.05 7.57 -47.50
N GLY A 59 36.61 8.52 -48.33
CA GLY A 59 35.60 9.51 -47.93
C GLY A 59 34.17 8.94 -47.88
N GLY A 60 33.53 9.02 -46.73
CA GLY A 60 32.06 8.99 -46.63
C GLY A 60 31.50 10.40 -46.72
N ALA A 61 30.46 10.62 -47.55
CA ALA A 61 29.89 11.95 -47.72
C ALA A 61 29.18 12.42 -46.44
N ALA A 62 29.64 13.53 -45.86
CA ALA A 62 28.96 14.16 -44.74
C ALA A 62 27.62 14.74 -45.19
N VAL A 63 26.52 14.23 -44.64
CA VAL A 63 25.20 14.86 -44.76
C VAL A 63 25.29 16.23 -44.08
N PRO A 64 24.89 17.34 -44.73
CA PRO A 64 24.95 18.66 -44.11
C PRO A 64 24.05 18.67 -42.85
N GLY A 65 24.65 19.00 -41.70
CA GLY A 65 23.96 18.97 -40.42
C GLY A 65 22.72 19.86 -40.44
N ALA A 66 21.59 19.33 -39.96
CA ALA A 66 20.37 20.10 -39.82
C ALA A 66 20.63 21.31 -38.90
N GLY A 67 20.24 22.51 -39.37
CA GLY A 67 20.15 23.68 -38.50
C GLY A 67 19.16 23.42 -37.36
N PRO A 68 19.24 24.21 -36.26
CA PRO A 68 18.36 24.02 -35.11
C PRO A 68 16.88 24.05 -35.55
N VAL A 69 16.18 22.93 -35.34
CA VAL A 69 14.80 22.75 -35.79
C VAL A 69 13.92 23.77 -35.09
N VAL A 70 13.37 24.71 -35.87
CA VAL A 70 12.48 25.76 -35.38
C VAL A 70 11.21 25.11 -34.82
N PRO A 71 10.79 25.41 -33.58
CA PRO A 71 9.55 24.85 -33.04
C PRO A 71 8.34 25.22 -33.92
N PRO A 72 7.42 24.29 -34.18
CA PRO A 72 6.27 24.50 -35.04
C PRO A 72 5.28 25.47 -34.38
N GLU A 73 4.47 26.13 -35.21
CA GLU A 73 3.39 27.01 -34.74
C GLU A 73 2.36 26.26 -33.86
N GLN A 74 2.21 24.95 -34.08
CA GLN A 74 1.33 24.08 -33.30
C GLN A 74 2.13 23.23 -32.29
N LYS A 75 2.13 23.67 -31.03
CA LYS A 75 2.66 22.93 -29.88
C LYS A 75 1.70 21.84 -29.40
N ALA A 76 2.24 20.79 -28.78
CA ALA A 76 1.44 19.85 -28.00
C ALA A 76 0.94 20.52 -26.72
N LYS A 77 -0.38 20.53 -26.50
CA LYS A 77 -0.99 21.09 -25.28
C LYS A 77 -1.07 20.01 -24.21
N LEU A 78 -0.29 20.15 -23.14
CA LEU A 78 -0.26 19.21 -22.03
C LEU A 78 -0.83 19.87 -20.77
N GLN A 79 -2.05 19.47 -20.40
CA GLN A 79 -2.78 20.02 -19.27
C GLN A 79 -2.80 19.01 -18.13
N PHE A 80 -2.34 19.45 -16.95
CA PHE A 80 -2.44 18.72 -15.70
C PHE A 80 -3.56 19.32 -14.84
N TYR A 81 -4.29 18.46 -14.15
CA TYR A 81 -5.18 18.79 -13.04
C TYR A 81 -4.75 17.97 -11.83
N ILE A 82 -4.18 18.63 -10.81
CA ILE A 82 -3.53 17.99 -9.65
C ILE A 82 -3.98 18.61 -8.33
N MET A 83 -3.32 18.26 -7.23
CA MET A 83 -3.39 18.95 -5.94
C MET A 83 -1.99 18.91 -5.33
N SER A 84 -1.48 20.01 -4.78
CA SER A 84 -0.03 20.16 -4.49
C SER A 84 0.50 19.20 -3.43
N GLN A 85 -0.35 18.70 -2.51
CA GLN A 85 0.05 17.71 -1.50
C GLN A 85 -0.31 16.27 -1.88
N CYS A 86 -0.92 16.05 -3.06
CA CYS A 86 -1.22 14.70 -3.53
C CYS A 86 0.05 13.98 -4.02
N PRO A 87 0.41 12.79 -3.47
CA PRO A 87 1.59 12.03 -3.92
C PRO A 87 1.57 11.69 -5.42
N PHE A 88 0.38 11.53 -6.01
CA PHE A 88 0.25 11.24 -7.44
C PHE A 88 0.33 12.49 -8.32
N GLY A 89 0.04 13.68 -7.77
CA GLY A 89 0.29 14.97 -8.44
C GLY A 89 1.78 15.28 -8.49
N VAL A 90 2.45 15.15 -7.35
CA VAL A 90 3.92 15.26 -7.23
C VAL A 90 4.63 14.27 -8.17
N GLN A 91 4.16 13.01 -8.24
CA GLN A 91 4.69 12.00 -9.17
C GLN A 91 4.68 12.47 -10.64
N VAL A 92 3.61 13.12 -11.11
CA VAL A 92 3.56 13.57 -12.51
C VAL A 92 4.38 14.82 -12.75
N LEU A 93 4.52 15.70 -11.75
CA LEU A 93 5.46 16.83 -11.82
C LEU A 93 6.91 16.32 -11.92
N ASP A 94 7.31 15.40 -11.06
CA ASP A 94 8.65 14.79 -11.06
C ASP A 94 8.95 14.04 -12.36
N GLY A 95 7.95 13.41 -12.98
CA GLY A 95 8.08 12.77 -14.30
C GLY A 95 8.12 13.75 -15.47
N VAL A 96 7.28 14.80 -15.46
CA VAL A 96 7.13 15.71 -16.61
C VAL A 96 8.22 16.78 -16.67
N ILE A 97 8.72 17.26 -15.53
CA ILE A 97 9.77 18.30 -15.47
C ILE A 97 11.03 17.91 -16.28
N PRO A 98 11.65 16.72 -16.14
CA PRO A 98 12.80 16.35 -16.96
C PRO A 98 12.47 16.19 -18.45
N ALA A 99 11.24 15.77 -18.80
CA ALA A 99 10.78 15.75 -20.19
C ALA A 99 10.64 17.17 -20.76
N LEU A 100 10.03 18.11 -20.02
CA LEU A 100 9.89 19.51 -20.41
C LEU A 100 11.25 20.24 -20.51
N ARG A 101 12.26 19.85 -19.71
CA ARG A 101 13.64 20.34 -19.90
C ARG A 101 14.25 19.90 -21.24
N LYS A 102 13.77 18.81 -21.86
CA LYS A 102 14.23 18.32 -23.18
C LYS A 102 13.41 18.88 -24.34
N ILE A 103 12.08 18.93 -24.23
CA ILE A 103 11.16 19.28 -25.34
C ILE A 103 10.28 20.52 -25.09
N GLY A 104 10.48 21.25 -24.00
CA GLY A 104 9.64 22.39 -23.58
C GLY A 104 9.28 23.43 -24.65
N PRO A 105 10.17 23.81 -25.61
CA PRO A 105 9.78 24.72 -26.70
C PRO A 105 8.61 24.22 -27.55
N TRP A 106 8.36 22.91 -27.58
CA TRP A 106 7.34 22.22 -28.38
C TRP A 106 6.05 21.92 -27.59
N VAL A 107 6.01 22.31 -26.31
CA VAL A 107 4.88 22.03 -25.41
C VAL A 107 4.26 23.34 -24.90
N ASP A 108 2.93 23.39 -24.89
CA ASP A 108 2.11 24.34 -24.13
C ASP A 108 1.68 23.60 -22.85
N PHE A 109 2.48 23.74 -21.79
CA PHE A 109 2.29 23.02 -20.52
C PHE A 109 1.55 23.89 -19.51
N GLN A 110 0.46 23.37 -18.97
CA GLN A 110 -0.37 24.07 -18.00
C GLN A 110 -0.70 23.14 -16.82
N VAL A 111 -0.70 23.71 -15.62
CA VAL A 111 -1.10 23.04 -14.37
C VAL A 111 -2.27 23.80 -13.80
N ASP A 112 -3.32 23.07 -13.46
CA ASP A 112 -4.45 23.57 -12.70
C ASP A 112 -4.78 22.61 -11.54
N TYR A 113 -5.59 23.07 -10.59
CA TYR A 113 -5.73 22.44 -9.28
C TYR A 113 -7.16 21.98 -9.00
N ILE A 114 -7.29 20.86 -8.29
CA ILE A 114 -8.57 20.19 -8.01
C ILE A 114 -9.02 20.54 -6.59
N GLY A 115 -10.14 21.25 -6.50
CA GLY A 115 -10.78 21.55 -5.23
C GLY A 115 -12.20 22.07 -5.39
N LYS A 116 -12.79 22.46 -4.25
CA LYS A 116 -14.18 22.92 -4.14
C LYS A 116 -14.24 24.41 -3.91
N ILE A 117 -15.32 25.00 -4.41
CA ILE A 117 -15.66 26.42 -4.28
C ILE A 117 -16.98 26.50 -3.54
N GLU A 118 -16.95 27.09 -2.35
CA GLU A 118 -18.06 27.16 -1.41
C GLU A 118 -18.32 28.63 -1.06
N GLY A 119 -18.97 29.35 -1.98
CA GLY A 119 -19.06 30.81 -1.94
C GLY A 119 -17.68 31.44 -2.18
N ASP A 120 -17.14 32.10 -1.16
CA ASP A 120 -15.78 32.66 -1.14
C ASP A 120 -14.73 31.67 -0.60
N ARG A 121 -15.15 30.56 0.01
CA ARG A 121 -14.22 29.55 0.56
C ARG A 121 -13.72 28.63 -0.54
N LEU A 122 -12.40 28.43 -0.59
CA LEU A 122 -11.73 27.42 -1.41
C LEU A 122 -11.26 26.29 -0.49
N THR A 123 -11.55 25.03 -0.83
CA THR A 123 -11.13 23.85 -0.03
C THR A 123 -10.57 22.74 -0.93
N SER A 124 -9.63 21.96 -0.42
CA SER A 124 -8.98 20.83 -1.12
C SER A 124 -9.14 19.52 -0.32
N MET A 125 -8.53 18.43 -0.79
CA MET A 125 -8.62 17.12 -0.12
C MET A 125 -7.64 16.96 1.05
N HIS A 126 -6.50 17.65 1.04
CA HIS A 126 -5.53 17.65 2.15
C HIS A 126 -5.59 18.91 3.03
N GLY A 127 -6.60 19.77 2.83
CA GLY A 127 -6.92 20.91 3.69
C GLY A 127 -6.09 22.17 3.40
N ASP A 128 -6.18 23.16 4.30
CA ASP A 128 -5.73 24.53 4.05
C ASP A 128 -4.27 24.67 3.60
N ASN A 129 -3.36 23.78 4.05
CA ASN A 129 -1.96 23.79 3.59
C ASN A 129 -1.82 23.46 2.10
N GLU A 130 -2.69 22.61 1.55
CA GLU A 130 -2.72 22.33 0.12
C GLU A 130 -3.39 23.48 -0.64
N VAL A 131 -4.47 24.08 -0.12
CA VAL A 131 -5.04 25.32 -0.69
C VAL A 131 -3.99 26.44 -0.78
N GLN A 132 -3.11 26.58 0.21
CA GLN A 132 -1.98 27.51 0.14
C GLN A 132 -0.84 27.03 -0.76
N GLY A 133 -0.61 25.72 -0.87
CA GLY A 133 0.39 25.14 -1.77
C GLY A 133 0.05 25.32 -3.24
N ASP A 134 -1.19 25.03 -3.63
CA ASP A 134 -1.74 25.28 -4.97
C ASP A 134 -1.58 26.77 -5.36
N ILE A 135 -1.85 27.70 -4.42
CA ILE A 135 -1.62 29.15 -4.61
C ILE A 135 -0.13 29.46 -4.83
N VAL A 136 0.77 28.88 -4.04
CA VAL A 136 2.23 29.06 -4.18
C VAL A 136 2.71 28.60 -5.56
N GLU A 137 2.23 27.45 -6.04
CA GLU A 137 2.63 26.92 -7.34
C GLU A 137 2.10 27.78 -8.50
N LEU A 138 0.83 28.21 -8.46
CA LEU A 138 0.24 29.13 -9.43
C LEU A 138 0.96 30.49 -9.47
N CYS A 139 1.22 31.10 -8.30
CA CYS A 139 1.99 32.34 -8.18
C CYS A 139 3.43 32.16 -8.67
N THR A 140 4.04 31.00 -8.44
CA THR A 140 5.38 30.68 -8.93
C THR A 140 5.43 30.58 -10.45
N MET A 141 4.48 29.88 -11.09
CA MET A 141 4.40 29.82 -12.55
C MET A 141 4.16 31.21 -13.17
N ARG A 142 3.37 32.07 -12.51
CA ARG A 142 3.08 33.44 -12.97
C ARG A 142 4.28 34.38 -12.85
N HIS A 143 5.04 34.31 -11.75
CA HIS A 143 6.08 35.31 -11.44
C HIS A 143 7.53 34.83 -11.63
N ALA A 144 7.76 33.51 -11.71
CA ALA A 144 9.05 32.89 -12.02
C ALA A 144 8.96 31.87 -13.19
N PRO A 145 8.37 32.23 -14.36
CA PRO A 145 8.14 31.28 -15.46
C PRO A 145 9.43 30.67 -16.06
N GLY A 146 10.59 31.29 -15.83
CA GLY A 146 11.90 30.73 -16.23
C GLY A 146 12.54 29.76 -15.22
N GLN A 147 11.99 29.63 -14.00
CA GLN A 147 12.61 28.85 -12.90
C GLN A 147 11.62 27.93 -12.16
N TRP A 148 10.31 27.96 -12.48
CA TRP A 148 9.29 27.16 -11.77
C TRP A 148 9.64 25.67 -11.69
N MET A 149 10.24 25.08 -12.74
CA MET A 149 10.65 23.67 -12.75
C MET A 149 11.64 23.31 -11.65
N ASP A 150 12.60 24.19 -11.35
CA ASP A 150 13.65 23.96 -10.35
C ASP A 150 13.13 24.20 -8.93
N LEU A 151 12.15 25.10 -8.81
CA LEU A 151 11.41 25.40 -7.57
C LEU A 151 10.49 24.23 -7.19
N PHE A 152 9.68 23.73 -8.14
CA PHE A 152 8.82 22.56 -7.95
C PHE A 152 9.66 21.31 -7.62
N ALA A 153 10.70 21.02 -8.41
CA ALA A 153 11.63 19.90 -8.15
C ALA A 153 12.45 20.07 -6.84
N CYS A 154 12.40 21.22 -6.19
CA CYS A 154 12.92 21.41 -4.84
C CYS A 154 11.89 21.01 -3.78
N TRP A 155 10.68 21.61 -3.78
CA TRP A 155 9.70 21.33 -2.72
C TRP A 155 8.97 20.00 -2.87
N ASN A 156 8.91 19.40 -4.07
CA ASN A 156 8.37 18.05 -4.29
C ASN A 156 9.02 16.98 -3.39
N LYS A 157 10.30 17.17 -3.03
CA LYS A 157 11.02 16.29 -2.09
C LYS A 157 10.38 16.23 -0.70
N GLU A 158 9.69 17.31 -0.31
CA GLU A 158 9.04 17.50 0.99
C GLU A 158 7.63 18.10 0.81
N TYR A 159 6.86 17.66 -0.18
CA TYR A 159 5.59 18.31 -0.58
C TYR A 159 4.59 18.59 0.54
N ARG A 160 4.55 17.75 1.60
CA ARG A 160 3.71 17.96 2.79
C ARG A 160 4.06 19.21 3.60
N ALA A 161 5.26 19.74 3.42
CA ALA A 161 5.74 20.97 4.06
C ALA A 161 5.45 22.23 3.23
N LEU A 162 4.87 22.11 2.03
CA LEU A 162 4.33 23.23 1.27
C LEU A 162 3.06 23.75 1.97
N PRO A 163 2.87 25.07 2.19
CA PRO A 163 3.64 26.21 1.65
C PRO A 163 4.94 26.55 2.41
N GLY A 164 5.15 26.05 3.62
CA GLY A 164 6.24 26.45 4.52
C GLY A 164 7.67 26.36 3.93
N ASN A 165 7.92 25.48 2.96
CA ASN A 165 9.23 25.30 2.32
C ASN A 165 9.46 26.11 1.03
N TRP A 166 8.50 26.91 0.54
CA TRP A 166 8.67 27.58 -0.76
C TRP A 166 9.76 28.65 -0.75
N ARG A 167 9.84 29.45 0.32
CA ARG A 167 10.82 30.55 0.47
C ARG A 167 12.26 30.02 0.60
N SER A 168 12.47 28.85 1.23
CA SER A 168 13.79 28.22 1.30
C SER A 168 14.20 27.62 -0.05
N CYS A 169 13.29 26.96 -0.77
CA CYS A 169 13.54 26.49 -2.14
C CYS A 169 13.81 27.63 -3.14
N ALA A 170 13.13 28.77 -3.02
CA ALA A 170 13.42 29.97 -3.80
C ALA A 170 14.86 30.48 -3.56
N THR A 171 15.28 30.51 -2.29
CA THR A 171 16.64 30.93 -1.91
C THR A 171 17.70 29.94 -2.41
N GLN A 172 17.46 28.63 -2.29
CA GLN A 172 18.38 27.58 -2.75
C GLN A 172 18.59 27.61 -4.26
N ASN A 173 17.51 27.83 -5.04
CA ASN A 173 17.56 27.98 -6.50
C ASN A 173 17.94 29.39 -6.97
N ARG A 174 18.42 30.25 -6.07
CA ARG A 174 18.95 31.60 -6.36
C ARG A 174 17.95 32.51 -7.08
N LEU A 175 16.67 32.42 -6.73
CA LEU A 175 15.64 33.34 -7.21
C LEU A 175 15.93 34.75 -6.67
N ASP A 176 15.78 35.78 -7.51
CA ASP A 176 16.08 37.15 -7.08
C ASP A 176 15.05 37.68 -6.07
N ALA A 177 15.49 38.58 -5.20
CA ALA A 177 14.65 39.11 -4.12
C ALA A 177 13.35 39.75 -4.65
N ALA A 178 13.40 40.49 -5.76
CA ALA A 178 12.20 41.13 -6.31
C ALA A 178 11.22 40.11 -6.92
N THR A 179 11.68 38.96 -7.40
CA THR A 179 10.80 37.84 -7.79
C THR A 179 10.24 37.11 -6.57
N ILE A 180 11.03 36.91 -5.51
CA ILE A 180 10.53 36.36 -4.23
C ILE A 180 9.43 37.27 -3.64
N ASP A 181 9.63 38.59 -3.66
CA ASP A 181 8.65 39.58 -3.19
C ASP A 181 7.38 39.59 -4.06
N ARG A 182 7.50 39.42 -5.39
CA ARG A 182 6.36 39.25 -6.30
C ARG A 182 5.56 37.97 -6.00
N ILE A 183 6.23 36.84 -5.76
CA ILE A 183 5.55 35.59 -5.39
C ILE A 183 4.87 35.76 -4.02
N ALA A 184 5.55 36.35 -3.03
CA ALA A 184 4.97 36.64 -1.73
C ALA A 184 3.70 37.51 -1.83
N ALA A 185 3.76 38.63 -2.55
CA ALA A 185 2.62 39.52 -2.74
C ALA A 185 1.44 38.85 -3.48
N CYS A 186 1.71 37.89 -4.37
CA CYS A 186 0.69 37.08 -5.03
C CYS A 186 0.06 36.07 -4.05
N VAL A 187 0.89 35.32 -3.30
CA VAL A 187 0.46 34.27 -2.36
C VAL A 187 -0.32 34.84 -1.18
N ASP A 188 0.22 35.87 -0.55
CA ASP A 188 -0.34 36.51 0.63
C ASP A 188 -1.50 37.48 0.27
N GLY A 189 -1.76 37.69 -1.03
CA GLY A 189 -2.70 38.68 -1.59
C GLY A 189 -3.99 38.13 -2.23
N PRO A 190 -4.82 39.01 -2.84
CA PRO A 190 -6.04 38.60 -3.54
C PRO A 190 -5.76 37.87 -4.86
N ASP A 191 -4.66 38.21 -5.55
CA ASP A 191 -4.29 37.64 -6.86
C ASP A 191 -4.12 36.12 -6.80
N GLY A 192 -3.44 35.58 -5.78
CA GLY A 192 -3.29 34.14 -5.58
C GLY A 192 -4.62 33.42 -5.39
N LYS A 193 -5.55 34.02 -4.62
CA LYS A 193 -6.90 33.47 -4.41
C LYS A 193 -7.73 33.50 -5.68
N ALA A 194 -7.61 34.56 -6.48
CA ALA A 194 -8.28 34.66 -7.78
C ALA A 194 -7.73 33.64 -8.79
N LEU A 195 -6.41 33.42 -8.81
CA LEU A 195 -5.76 32.38 -9.61
C LEU A 195 -6.24 30.98 -9.21
N LEU A 196 -6.25 30.65 -7.91
CA LEU A 196 -6.71 29.34 -7.45
C LEU A 196 -8.18 29.12 -7.78
N ARG A 197 -9.05 30.13 -7.60
CA ARG A 197 -10.46 30.01 -7.96
C ARG A 197 -10.65 29.69 -9.44
N ALA A 198 -10.01 30.45 -10.33
CA ALA A 198 -10.07 30.20 -11.78
C ALA A 198 -9.51 28.81 -12.15
N SER A 199 -8.51 28.34 -11.40
CA SER A 199 -7.91 27.01 -11.57
C SER A 199 -8.88 25.89 -11.17
N PHE A 200 -9.55 26.01 -10.02
CA PHE A 200 -10.62 25.10 -9.58
C PHE A 200 -11.80 25.11 -10.56
N GLU A 201 -12.19 26.27 -11.09
CA GLU A 201 -13.26 26.41 -12.09
C GLU A 201 -12.92 25.66 -13.40
N LYS A 202 -11.67 25.73 -13.89
CA LYS A 202 -11.22 24.91 -15.03
C LYS A 202 -11.24 23.41 -14.72
N ALA A 203 -10.75 23.00 -13.55
CA ALA A 203 -10.71 21.58 -13.16
C ALA A 203 -12.13 20.98 -13.09
N GLN A 204 -13.09 21.75 -12.58
CA GLN A 204 -14.51 21.39 -12.57
C GLN A 204 -15.09 21.32 -14.00
N GLN A 205 -14.79 22.29 -14.86
CA GLN A 205 -15.19 22.26 -16.29
C GLN A 205 -14.62 21.07 -17.05
N ALA A 206 -13.40 20.64 -16.72
CA ALA A 206 -12.72 19.49 -17.32
C ALA A 206 -13.17 18.13 -16.74
N GLY A 207 -14.05 18.12 -15.72
CA GLY A 207 -14.46 16.90 -15.02
C GLY A 207 -13.34 16.23 -14.20
N ALA A 208 -12.29 16.97 -13.83
CA ALA A 208 -11.13 16.45 -13.13
C ALA A 208 -11.42 16.18 -11.65
N THR A 209 -11.95 15.00 -11.35
CA THR A 209 -12.37 14.58 -9.99
C THR A 209 -11.28 13.89 -9.17
N GLY A 210 -10.10 13.61 -9.77
CA GLY A 210 -8.99 12.94 -9.08
C GLY A 210 -7.63 13.41 -9.57
N SER A 211 -6.69 13.56 -8.64
CA SER A 211 -5.31 13.95 -8.94
C SER A 211 -4.42 12.72 -9.20
N PRO A 212 -3.67 12.66 -10.32
CA PRO A 212 -3.66 13.56 -11.45
C PRO A 212 -4.73 13.16 -12.48
N THR A 213 -5.46 14.14 -12.99
CA THR A 213 -6.17 14.03 -14.28
C THR A 213 -5.30 14.75 -15.31
N ILE A 214 -5.01 14.10 -16.43
CA ILE A 214 -4.06 14.61 -17.44
C ILE A 214 -4.72 14.55 -18.80
N GLN A 215 -4.56 15.62 -19.59
CA GLN A 215 -5.00 15.69 -20.97
C GLN A 215 -3.86 16.11 -21.89
N ILE A 216 -3.83 15.56 -23.10
CA ILE A 216 -2.94 16.00 -24.18
C ILE A 216 -3.73 16.31 -25.45
N ASN A 217 -3.56 17.52 -25.99
CA ASN A 217 -4.39 18.09 -27.06
C ASN A 217 -5.91 17.93 -26.80
N GLY A 218 -6.32 18.07 -25.53
CA GLY A 218 -7.71 17.90 -25.06
C GLY A 218 -8.19 16.44 -24.89
N ASN A 219 -7.38 15.45 -25.27
CA ASN A 219 -7.71 14.03 -25.11
C ASN A 219 -7.17 13.48 -23.77
N PRO A 220 -7.87 12.56 -23.09
CA PRO A 220 -7.37 11.94 -21.86
C PRO A 220 -6.04 11.20 -22.09
N TRP A 221 -5.06 11.46 -21.23
CA TRP A 221 -3.75 10.78 -21.24
C TRP A 221 -3.89 9.30 -20.88
N ARG A 222 -3.17 8.43 -21.60
CA ARG A 222 -3.17 6.97 -21.39
C ARG A 222 -1.78 6.38 -21.15
N GLY A 223 -0.73 7.21 -21.17
CA GLY A 223 0.65 6.77 -20.93
C GLY A 223 0.98 6.58 -19.45
N GLY A 224 2.23 6.19 -19.19
CA GLY A 224 2.83 6.21 -17.86
C GLY A 224 2.95 7.63 -17.26
N ARG A 225 3.70 7.75 -16.17
CA ARG A 225 3.82 8.99 -15.36
C ARG A 225 5.27 9.38 -15.06
N ASP A 226 6.18 8.79 -15.82
CA ASP A 226 7.63 8.95 -15.78
C ASP A 226 8.12 9.76 -17.00
N GLU A 227 9.40 10.13 -17.00
CA GLU A 227 10.01 10.93 -18.06
C GLU A 227 9.87 10.30 -19.46
N ARG A 228 10.11 8.98 -19.57
CA ARG A 228 10.03 8.29 -20.87
C ARG A 228 8.59 8.29 -21.37
N ALA A 229 7.62 7.98 -20.52
CA ALA A 229 6.21 7.99 -20.89
C ALA A 229 5.74 9.36 -21.36
N PHE A 230 6.15 10.45 -20.68
CA PHE A 230 5.85 11.81 -21.13
C PHE A 230 6.54 12.13 -22.45
N LEU A 231 7.83 11.81 -22.62
CA LEU A 231 8.52 12.00 -23.91
C LEU A 231 7.78 11.26 -25.04
N VAL A 232 7.48 9.96 -24.89
CA VAL A 232 6.77 9.17 -25.92
C VAL A 232 5.42 9.79 -26.26
N GLY A 233 4.51 9.93 -25.29
CA GLY A 233 3.15 10.37 -25.57
C GLY A 233 3.03 11.82 -26.05
N ILE A 234 4.01 12.68 -25.75
CA ILE A 234 4.09 14.03 -26.33
C ILE A 234 4.65 13.96 -27.77
N CYS A 235 5.71 13.20 -27.99
CA CYS A 235 6.30 13.01 -29.31
C CYS A 235 5.36 12.31 -30.30
N ASP A 236 4.43 11.47 -29.82
CA ASP A 236 3.41 10.81 -30.64
C ASP A 236 2.40 11.81 -31.24
N VAL A 237 2.07 12.90 -30.53
CA VAL A 237 1.08 13.90 -30.97
C VAL A 237 1.68 15.12 -31.68
N LEU A 238 3.01 15.23 -31.77
CA LEU A 238 3.68 16.29 -32.52
C LEU A 238 3.67 15.99 -34.03
N SER A 239 3.49 17.04 -34.84
CA SER A 239 3.67 16.97 -36.29
C SER A 239 5.15 16.94 -36.68
N GLU A 240 5.45 16.44 -37.87
CA GLU A 240 6.80 16.47 -38.42
C GLU A 240 7.21 17.88 -38.91
N PRO A 241 8.51 18.25 -38.84
CA PRO A 241 9.62 17.45 -38.32
C PRO A 241 9.66 17.43 -36.78
N LYS A 242 9.76 16.25 -36.17
CA LYS A 242 9.88 16.11 -34.71
C LYS A 242 11.27 16.53 -34.19
N PRO A 243 11.37 16.99 -32.93
CA PRO A 243 12.65 17.41 -32.35
C PRO A 243 13.52 16.21 -31.95
N GLU A 244 14.84 16.41 -31.90
CA GLU A 244 15.84 15.37 -31.64
C GLU A 244 15.59 14.46 -30.40
N PRO A 245 15.06 14.97 -29.26
CA PRO A 245 14.72 14.09 -28.13
C PRO A 245 13.59 13.10 -28.43
N CYS A 246 12.75 13.34 -29.43
CA CYS A 246 11.74 12.39 -29.91
C CYS A 246 12.34 11.28 -30.78
N LEU A 247 13.45 11.55 -31.46
CA LEU A 247 14.14 10.56 -32.30
C LEU A 247 15.01 9.61 -31.47
N ASN A 248 15.45 10.06 -30.29
CA ASN A 248 16.38 9.34 -29.41
C ASN A 248 15.79 8.98 -28.04
N ILE A 249 14.49 8.70 -27.93
CA ILE A 249 13.89 8.27 -26.65
C ILE A 249 14.41 6.85 -26.30
N PRO A 250 15.19 6.65 -25.21
CA PRO A 250 15.76 5.34 -24.90
C PRO A 250 14.66 4.29 -24.69
N PRO A 251 14.83 3.03 -25.10
CA PRO A 251 13.84 1.96 -24.90
C PRO A 251 13.49 1.79 -23.41
N PRO A 252 12.33 1.22 -23.08
CA PRO A 252 11.96 1.01 -21.68
C PRO A 252 13.00 0.07 -21.01
N PRO A 253 13.41 0.33 -19.76
CA PRO A 253 14.33 -0.56 -19.06
C PRO A 253 13.78 -1.97 -18.98
N THR A 254 14.57 -2.97 -19.40
CA THR A 254 14.22 -4.38 -19.23
C THR A 254 14.05 -4.68 -17.75
N VAL A 255 12.93 -5.30 -17.38
CA VAL A 255 12.69 -5.81 -16.02
C VAL A 255 12.29 -7.27 -16.12
N ASN A 256 13.11 -8.16 -15.58
CA ASN A 256 12.84 -9.59 -15.57
C ASN A 256 11.95 -9.95 -14.37
N LEU A 257 10.91 -10.74 -14.62
CA LEU A 257 9.99 -11.27 -13.63
C LEU A 257 9.75 -12.76 -13.89
N ILE A 258 10.06 -13.60 -12.91
CA ILE A 258 9.58 -14.99 -12.86
C ILE A 258 8.21 -14.97 -12.18
N VAL A 259 7.22 -15.60 -12.81
CA VAL A 259 5.91 -15.88 -12.19
C VAL A 259 5.80 -17.39 -12.04
N LEU A 260 5.83 -17.88 -10.81
CA LEU A 260 5.61 -19.28 -10.49
C LEU A 260 4.16 -19.46 -10.01
N GLY A 261 3.39 -20.24 -10.76
CA GLY A 261 2.03 -20.66 -10.40
C GLY A 261 1.92 -22.18 -10.25
N ASP A 262 0.70 -22.65 -10.01
CA ASP A 262 0.37 -24.09 -9.96
C ASP A 262 -0.99 -24.30 -10.62
N ARG A 263 -1.00 -24.81 -11.86
CA ARG A 263 -2.22 -25.05 -12.65
C ARG A 263 -3.14 -26.14 -12.10
N ARG A 264 -2.71 -26.91 -11.09
CA ARG A 264 -3.60 -27.85 -10.38
C ARG A 264 -4.57 -27.10 -9.46
N CYS A 265 -4.13 -25.97 -8.91
CA CYS A 265 -4.97 -25.13 -8.07
C CYS A 265 -6.03 -24.40 -8.91
N THR A 266 -7.30 -24.63 -8.59
CA THR A 266 -8.45 -23.99 -9.27
C THR A 266 -9.06 -22.82 -8.49
N ASP A 267 -8.54 -22.53 -7.30
CA ASP A 267 -9.03 -21.44 -6.44
C ASP A 267 -8.67 -20.04 -7.01
N PRO A 268 -9.56 -19.02 -6.88
CA PRO A 268 -9.24 -17.63 -7.14
C PRO A 268 -7.90 -17.13 -6.55
N ASP A 269 -7.52 -17.53 -5.33
CA ASP A 269 -6.25 -17.13 -4.68
C ASP A 269 -5.00 -17.55 -5.51
N CYS A 270 -5.13 -18.53 -6.42
CA CYS A 270 -4.06 -19.02 -7.28
C CYS A 270 -3.91 -18.28 -8.62
N GLN A 271 -4.82 -17.36 -8.97
CA GLN A 271 -4.86 -16.77 -10.31
C GLN A 271 -3.79 -15.69 -10.54
N THR A 272 -2.89 -15.93 -11.51
CA THR A 272 -1.77 -15.02 -11.79
C THR A 272 -2.13 -13.83 -12.70
N ALA A 273 -3.13 -13.98 -13.57
CA ALA A 273 -3.36 -13.06 -14.69
C ALA A 273 -3.66 -11.61 -14.27
N GLY A 274 -4.41 -11.42 -13.17
CA GLY A 274 -4.83 -10.10 -12.70
C GLY A 274 -3.67 -9.22 -12.24
N LEU A 275 -2.85 -9.72 -11.31
CA LEU A 275 -1.66 -8.99 -10.84
C LEU A 275 -0.58 -8.90 -11.92
N LEU A 276 -0.42 -9.93 -12.75
CA LEU A 276 0.51 -9.88 -13.88
C LEU A 276 0.14 -8.78 -14.89
N GLY A 277 -1.16 -8.54 -15.13
CA GLY A 277 -1.65 -7.42 -15.94
C GLY A 277 -1.33 -6.05 -15.33
N GLN A 278 -1.41 -5.91 -14.01
CA GLN A 278 -1.00 -4.69 -13.29
C GLN A 278 0.51 -4.47 -13.39
N LEU A 279 1.32 -5.53 -13.24
CA LEU A 279 2.79 -5.45 -13.36
C LEU A 279 3.22 -5.11 -14.80
N LYS A 280 2.60 -5.70 -15.82
CA LYS A 280 2.81 -5.36 -17.25
C LYS A 280 2.43 -3.89 -17.56
N SER A 281 1.49 -3.32 -16.80
CA SER A 281 1.10 -1.91 -16.90
C SER A 281 2.00 -0.96 -16.09
N LEU A 282 2.74 -1.48 -15.11
CA LEU A 282 3.67 -0.72 -14.26
C LEU A 282 5.07 -0.65 -14.88
N PHE A 283 5.53 -1.73 -15.49
CA PHE A 283 6.88 -1.90 -16.03
C PHE A 283 6.81 -2.06 -17.56
N ALA A 284 7.08 -0.99 -18.30
CA ALA A 284 6.93 -0.99 -19.77
C ALA A 284 7.93 -1.90 -20.51
N GLY A 285 8.98 -2.37 -19.83
CA GLY A 285 9.96 -3.35 -20.34
C GLY A 285 9.91 -4.70 -19.63
N LEU A 286 8.76 -5.09 -19.07
CA LEU A 286 8.61 -6.34 -18.31
C LEU A 286 8.75 -7.58 -19.20
N VAL A 287 9.82 -8.34 -18.98
CA VAL A 287 10.05 -9.67 -19.55
C VAL A 287 9.61 -10.71 -18.53
N VAL A 288 8.68 -11.58 -18.91
CA VAL A 288 8.02 -12.52 -18.00
C VAL A 288 8.39 -13.96 -18.34
N THR A 289 8.92 -14.67 -17.34
CA THR A 289 9.12 -16.12 -17.38
C THR A 289 8.04 -16.78 -16.55
N GLU A 290 7.02 -17.36 -17.19
CA GLU A 290 5.95 -18.08 -16.49
C GLU A 290 6.37 -19.55 -16.28
N LEU A 291 6.43 -19.97 -15.01
CA LEU A 291 6.74 -21.33 -14.57
C LEU A 291 5.53 -21.95 -13.88
N ASP A 292 5.43 -23.27 -13.93
CA ASP A 292 4.38 -24.04 -13.27
C ASP A 292 5.00 -25.07 -12.32
N TRP A 293 4.49 -25.14 -11.08
CA TRP A 293 5.04 -25.99 -10.04
C TRP A 293 5.03 -27.48 -10.37
N SER A 294 4.16 -27.97 -11.27
CA SER A 294 4.17 -29.37 -11.67
C SER A 294 5.43 -29.77 -12.46
N THR A 295 6.16 -28.81 -13.06
CA THR A 295 7.36 -29.10 -13.87
C THR A 295 8.65 -29.14 -13.03
N PRO A 296 9.70 -29.86 -13.48
CA PRO A 296 11.00 -29.87 -12.80
C PRO A 296 11.59 -28.46 -12.58
N GLU A 297 11.41 -27.56 -13.54
CA GLU A 297 11.87 -26.17 -13.49
C GLU A 297 11.09 -25.35 -12.45
N GLY A 298 9.77 -25.58 -12.34
CA GLY A 298 8.94 -24.95 -11.31
C GLY A 298 9.30 -25.42 -9.90
N LYS A 299 9.54 -26.72 -9.70
CA LYS A 299 9.98 -27.26 -8.40
C LYS A 299 11.39 -26.79 -8.02
N ALA A 300 12.30 -26.69 -9.00
CA ALA A 300 13.61 -26.09 -8.79
C ALA A 300 13.51 -24.61 -8.39
N ALA A 301 12.70 -23.80 -9.09
CA ALA A 301 12.48 -22.40 -8.75
C ALA A 301 11.84 -22.22 -7.36
N PHE A 302 10.88 -23.08 -6.99
CA PHE A 302 10.26 -23.09 -5.66
C PHE A 302 11.32 -23.26 -4.55
N ALA A 303 12.19 -24.26 -4.69
CA ALA A 303 13.24 -24.56 -3.73
C ALA A 303 14.37 -23.52 -3.71
N GLU A 304 14.91 -23.12 -4.88
CA GLU A 304 16.04 -22.19 -4.97
C GLU A 304 15.73 -20.80 -4.38
N HIS A 305 14.49 -20.33 -4.55
CA HIS A 305 14.04 -19.04 -4.02
C HIS A 305 13.43 -19.13 -2.61
N GLY A 306 13.31 -20.34 -2.03
CA GLY A 306 12.80 -20.52 -0.66
C GLY A 306 11.33 -20.15 -0.54
N ILE A 307 10.56 -20.42 -1.60
CA ILE A 307 9.14 -20.11 -1.70
C ILE A 307 8.36 -21.10 -0.81
N GLN A 308 7.36 -20.60 -0.10
CA GLN A 308 6.52 -21.40 0.82
C GLN A 308 5.05 -21.46 0.38
N ARG A 309 4.63 -20.51 -0.46
CA ARG A 309 3.25 -20.30 -0.89
C ARG A 309 3.21 -19.79 -2.33
N LEU A 310 2.16 -20.15 -3.07
CA LEU A 310 1.91 -19.72 -4.44
C LEU A 310 0.62 -18.89 -4.56
N PRO A 311 0.49 -18.04 -5.60
CA PRO A 311 1.47 -17.76 -6.66
C PRO A 311 2.63 -16.87 -6.18
N ALA A 312 3.80 -16.99 -6.81
CA ALA A 312 5.00 -16.25 -6.45
C ALA A 312 5.54 -15.41 -7.62
N TYR A 313 5.93 -14.17 -7.31
CA TYR A 313 6.37 -13.16 -8.28
C TYR A 313 7.78 -12.71 -7.90
N ILE A 314 8.78 -13.20 -8.63
CA ILE A 314 10.19 -13.02 -8.29
C ILE A 314 10.89 -12.15 -9.34
N PHE A 315 11.32 -10.97 -8.92
CA PHE A 315 12.17 -10.07 -9.71
C PHE A 315 13.65 -10.39 -9.48
N ASP A 316 14.48 -10.19 -10.51
CA ASP A 316 15.93 -10.08 -10.34
C ASP A 316 16.36 -8.61 -10.12
N GLN A 317 17.66 -8.32 -10.16
CA GLN A 317 18.18 -6.96 -9.96
C GLN A 317 17.71 -5.94 -11.01
N THR A 318 17.29 -6.37 -12.20
CA THR A 318 16.87 -5.46 -13.30
C THR A 318 15.62 -4.64 -12.97
N VAL A 319 14.81 -5.07 -11.99
CA VAL A 319 13.69 -4.25 -11.47
C VAL A 319 14.11 -2.86 -11.02
N GLN A 320 15.38 -2.67 -10.61
CA GLN A 320 15.92 -1.38 -10.20
C GLN A 320 16.22 -0.44 -11.38
N ALA A 321 16.30 -0.95 -12.61
CA ALA A 321 16.55 -0.16 -13.82
C ALA A 321 15.32 0.70 -14.21
N ASP A 322 14.10 0.19 -13.99
CA ASP A 322 12.88 1.01 -13.98
C ASP A 322 12.69 1.60 -12.59
N ALA A 323 13.38 2.72 -12.32
CA ALA A 323 13.31 3.40 -11.04
C ALA A 323 11.85 3.75 -10.66
N SER A 324 11.04 4.19 -11.62
CA SER A 324 9.61 4.52 -11.46
C SER A 324 8.77 3.34 -10.96
N GLY A 325 8.92 2.17 -11.57
CA GLY A 325 8.26 0.94 -11.15
C GLY A 325 8.79 0.43 -9.81
N PHE A 326 10.12 0.42 -9.64
CA PHE A 326 10.78 0.01 -8.40
C PHE A 326 10.31 0.82 -7.18
N GLN A 327 10.16 2.14 -7.32
CA GLN A 327 9.67 3.01 -6.24
C GLN A 327 8.29 2.57 -5.71
N ARG A 328 7.44 1.96 -6.54
CA ARG A 328 6.13 1.41 -6.12
C ARG A 328 6.27 0.08 -5.39
N VAL A 329 6.99 -0.89 -5.98
CA VAL A 329 7.04 -2.27 -5.45
C VAL A 329 8.01 -2.46 -4.28
N ARG A 330 9.05 -1.61 -4.13
CA ARG A 330 10.15 -1.79 -3.16
C ARG A 330 9.73 -1.99 -1.70
N ARG A 331 8.55 -1.51 -1.29
CA ARG A 331 8.01 -1.70 0.08
C ARG A 331 7.47 -3.11 0.31
N SER A 332 7.00 -3.77 -0.74
CA SER A 332 6.47 -5.14 -0.71
C SER A 332 7.50 -6.18 -1.16
N LEU A 333 8.60 -5.79 -1.82
CA LEU A 333 9.70 -6.69 -2.15
C LEU A 333 10.40 -7.23 -0.88
N ARG A 334 10.71 -8.52 -0.86
CA ARG A 334 11.50 -9.23 0.16
C ARG A 334 12.61 -10.03 -0.53
N PRO A 335 13.82 -10.14 0.06
CA PRO A 335 14.87 -10.98 -0.53
C PRO A 335 14.43 -12.45 -0.57
N THR A 336 14.76 -13.16 -1.64
CA THR A 336 14.65 -14.64 -1.68
C THR A 336 15.90 -15.30 -1.11
N THR A 337 15.90 -16.62 -0.89
CA THR A 337 17.13 -17.35 -0.53
C THR A 337 18.19 -17.29 -1.64
N LYS A 338 17.80 -17.06 -2.90
CA LYS A 338 18.72 -16.87 -4.03
C LYS A 338 19.24 -15.42 -4.04
N PRO A 339 20.57 -15.18 -3.92
CA PRO A 339 21.12 -13.84 -3.94
C PRO A 339 20.81 -13.07 -5.23
N GLY A 340 20.49 -11.79 -5.11
CA GLY A 340 20.13 -10.92 -6.24
C GLY A 340 18.67 -10.99 -6.70
N PHE A 341 17.83 -11.83 -6.09
CA PHE A 341 16.41 -11.93 -6.40
C PHE A 341 15.52 -11.47 -5.24
N GLN A 342 14.39 -10.84 -5.57
CA GLN A 342 13.41 -10.33 -4.61
C GLN A 342 11.99 -10.77 -5.00
N MET A 343 11.27 -11.39 -4.06
CA MET A 343 9.87 -11.78 -4.23
C MET A 343 8.94 -10.64 -3.79
N LEU A 344 7.87 -10.41 -4.54
CA LEU A 344 6.80 -9.51 -4.16
C LEU A 344 5.91 -10.17 -3.10
N SER A 345 5.82 -9.56 -1.91
CA SER A 345 4.93 -10.01 -0.83
C SER A 345 3.47 -9.68 -1.18
N ILE A 346 2.67 -10.71 -1.47
CA ILE A 346 1.26 -10.57 -1.91
C ILE A 346 0.23 -11.30 -1.03
N GLY A 347 0.65 -11.93 0.08
CA GLY A 347 -0.26 -12.69 0.95
C GLY A 347 -0.69 -14.05 0.40
N ALA A 348 0.06 -14.62 -0.55
CA ALA A 348 -0.17 -15.92 -1.17
C ALA A 348 -0.43 -17.03 -0.13
N ARG A 349 -1.47 -17.86 -0.35
CA ARG A 349 -1.94 -18.86 0.63
C ARG A 349 -1.85 -20.31 0.18
N HIS A 350 -1.79 -20.59 -1.12
CA HIS A 350 -1.74 -21.97 -1.62
C HIS A 350 -0.41 -22.65 -1.25
N ASP A 351 -0.48 -23.84 -0.67
CA ASP A 351 0.67 -24.72 -0.48
C ASP A 351 0.66 -25.79 -1.58
N PRO A 352 1.55 -25.72 -2.59
CA PRO A 352 1.57 -26.71 -3.65
C PRO A 352 2.09 -28.07 -3.20
N ASN A 353 2.58 -28.20 -1.96
CA ASN A 353 3.03 -29.46 -1.37
C ASN A 353 1.94 -30.11 -0.49
N ALA A 354 0.77 -29.48 -0.34
CA ALA A 354 -0.38 -30.06 0.33
C ALA A 354 -1.28 -30.80 -0.67
N GLU A 355 -2.07 -31.75 -0.16
CA GLU A 355 -3.09 -32.48 -0.93
C GLU A 355 -4.19 -31.54 -1.44
N ILE A 356 -4.57 -31.68 -2.70
CA ILE A 356 -5.66 -30.89 -3.30
C ILE A 356 -6.96 -31.68 -3.14
N CYS A 357 -7.63 -31.45 -2.01
CA CYS A 357 -8.73 -32.23 -1.42
C CYS A 357 -10.03 -32.44 -2.25
N ASN A 358 -10.01 -32.22 -3.56
CA ASN A 358 -11.17 -32.33 -4.45
C ASN A 358 -10.83 -32.65 -5.92
N ASN A 359 -9.65 -33.20 -6.22
CA ASN A 359 -9.19 -33.47 -7.59
C ASN A 359 -9.11 -34.96 -7.97
N GLY A 360 -9.19 -35.89 -7.01
CA GLY A 360 -9.10 -37.33 -7.23
C GLY A 360 -7.69 -37.87 -7.48
N VAL A 361 -6.64 -37.16 -7.02
CA VAL A 361 -5.23 -37.50 -7.19
C VAL A 361 -4.48 -37.38 -5.86
N ASP A 362 -3.68 -38.40 -5.52
CA ASP A 362 -2.65 -38.36 -4.48
C ASP A 362 -1.54 -37.36 -4.90
N ASP A 363 -1.67 -36.09 -4.51
CA ASP A 363 -0.74 -35.02 -4.85
C ASP A 363 0.49 -34.99 -3.92
N THR A 364 0.37 -35.59 -2.73
CA THR A 364 1.45 -35.68 -1.74
C THR A 364 2.34 -36.91 -1.92
N GLY A 365 1.82 -38.00 -2.50
CA GLY A 365 2.48 -39.29 -2.67
C GLY A 365 2.44 -40.18 -1.43
N ASP A 366 1.46 -39.98 -0.54
CA ASP A 366 1.29 -40.66 0.74
C ASP A 366 0.46 -41.97 0.63
N GLY A 367 -0.26 -42.16 -0.49
CA GLY A 367 -1.09 -43.33 -0.76
C GLY A 367 -2.58 -43.15 -0.39
N LYS A 368 -3.00 -41.93 -0.04
CA LYS A 368 -4.40 -41.51 0.15
C LYS A 368 -4.80 -40.55 -0.98
N VAL A 369 -6.10 -40.22 -1.07
CA VAL A 369 -6.64 -39.32 -2.09
C VAL A 369 -7.75 -38.46 -1.49
N ASP A 370 -7.78 -37.17 -1.81
CA ASP A 370 -8.83 -36.23 -1.41
C ASP A 370 -9.16 -36.31 0.10
N CYS A 371 -10.35 -36.79 0.44
CA CYS A 371 -10.87 -36.84 1.80
C CYS A 371 -10.46 -38.08 2.61
N ASP A 372 -9.76 -39.03 1.98
CA ASP A 372 -9.08 -40.10 2.72
C ASP A 372 -7.75 -39.58 3.32
N ASP A 373 -7.20 -38.46 2.83
CA ASP A 373 -6.05 -37.77 3.44
C ASP A 373 -6.45 -37.06 4.75
N GLU A 374 -5.65 -37.25 5.81
CA GLU A 374 -5.92 -36.69 7.14
C GLU A 374 -5.64 -35.17 7.22
N THR A 375 -4.79 -34.62 6.34
CA THR A 375 -4.59 -33.18 6.17
C THR A 375 -5.84 -32.50 5.61
N CYS A 376 -6.52 -33.15 4.65
CA CYS A 376 -7.73 -32.66 4.00
C CYS A 376 -8.96 -32.64 4.92
N ARG A 377 -8.98 -33.45 5.98
CA ARG A 377 -10.08 -33.62 6.95
C ARG A 377 -10.74 -32.32 7.45
N ASN A 378 -9.99 -31.22 7.54
CA ASN A 378 -10.47 -29.93 8.01
C ASN A 378 -10.89 -28.96 6.89
N VAL A 379 -10.53 -29.24 5.63
CA VAL A 379 -10.92 -28.44 4.45
C VAL A 379 -12.41 -28.68 4.15
N LEU A 380 -13.14 -27.61 3.82
CA LEU A 380 -14.61 -27.57 3.74
C LEU A 380 -15.24 -28.77 2.99
N VAL A 381 -14.65 -29.15 1.85
CA VAL A 381 -15.09 -30.27 1.00
C VAL A 381 -15.06 -31.63 1.70
N CYS A 382 -14.15 -31.86 2.66
CA CYS A 382 -13.98 -33.14 3.38
C CYS A 382 -14.54 -33.16 4.81
N ARG A 383 -14.87 -32.00 5.39
CA ARG A 383 -15.46 -31.93 6.75
C ARG A 383 -16.73 -32.80 6.90
N PRO A 384 -16.96 -33.46 8.05
CA PRO A 384 -18.22 -34.14 8.33
C PRO A 384 -19.35 -33.13 8.61
N GLU A 385 -20.57 -33.49 8.24
CA GLU A 385 -21.77 -32.72 8.64
C GLU A 385 -22.01 -32.87 10.15
N ILE A 386 -22.20 -31.74 10.84
CA ILE A 386 -22.53 -31.69 12.27
C ILE A 386 -23.81 -30.88 12.43
N LYS A 387 -24.95 -31.57 12.35
CA LYS A 387 -26.27 -30.94 12.30
C LYS A 387 -26.55 -30.00 13.49
N GLY A 388 -27.04 -28.80 13.18
CA GLY A 388 -27.27 -27.73 14.15
C GLY A 388 -26.00 -26.98 14.56
N ASN A 389 -24.85 -27.19 13.91
CA ASN A 389 -23.65 -26.40 14.17
C ASN A 389 -23.63 -25.13 13.32
N VAL A 390 -23.55 -23.97 13.96
CA VAL A 390 -23.50 -22.66 13.30
C VAL A 390 -22.22 -21.94 13.76
N GLN A 391 -21.27 -21.75 12.85
CA GLN A 391 -20.07 -20.95 13.10
C GLN A 391 -20.16 -19.62 12.34
N LEU A 392 -19.75 -18.52 12.98
CA LEU A 392 -19.74 -17.18 12.39
C LEU A 392 -18.30 -16.62 12.39
N PHE A 393 -17.78 -16.35 11.19
CA PHE A 393 -16.44 -15.83 10.93
C PHE A 393 -16.53 -14.33 10.63
N VAL A 394 -15.82 -13.51 11.42
CA VAL A 394 -15.95 -12.04 11.44
C VAL A 394 -14.62 -11.35 11.68
N MET A 395 -14.59 -10.02 11.49
CA MET A 395 -13.55 -9.14 12.03
C MET A 395 -14.22 -8.17 13.01
N SER A 396 -13.69 -8.01 14.23
CA SER A 396 -14.42 -7.32 15.31
C SER A 396 -14.70 -5.83 15.06
N GLN A 397 -14.05 -5.19 14.09
CA GLN A 397 -14.35 -3.81 13.68
C GLN A 397 -14.97 -3.69 12.27
N CYS A 398 -15.25 -4.80 11.57
CA CYS A 398 -16.03 -4.78 10.33
C CYS A 398 -17.52 -4.50 10.64
N PRO A 399 -18.14 -3.42 10.11
CA PRO A 399 -19.53 -3.09 10.42
C PRO A 399 -20.54 -4.19 10.07
N TYR A 400 -20.31 -4.95 9.00
CA TYR A 400 -21.16 -6.08 8.62
C TYR A 400 -20.98 -7.31 9.55
N GLY A 401 -19.77 -7.50 10.10
CA GLY A 401 -19.50 -8.53 11.11
C GLY A 401 -20.19 -8.20 12.44
N VAL A 402 -20.09 -6.95 12.87
CA VAL A 402 -20.81 -6.39 14.03
C VAL A 402 -22.32 -6.56 13.87
N GLN A 403 -22.87 -6.24 12.69
CA GLN A 403 -24.28 -6.43 12.36
C GLN A 403 -24.71 -7.91 12.49
N ALA A 404 -23.90 -8.84 12.00
CA ALA A 404 -24.15 -10.29 12.13
C ALA A 404 -24.09 -10.76 13.60
N LEU A 405 -23.09 -10.30 14.36
CA LEU A 405 -22.96 -10.61 15.78
C LEU A 405 -24.18 -10.12 16.58
N ASP A 406 -24.63 -8.89 16.36
CA ASP A 406 -25.84 -8.36 17.01
C ASP A 406 -27.11 -9.08 16.59
N ALA A 407 -27.23 -9.45 15.30
CA ALA A 407 -28.34 -10.25 14.79
C ALA A 407 -28.46 -11.63 15.47
N MET A 408 -27.34 -12.21 15.93
CA MET A 408 -27.36 -13.48 16.67
C MET A 408 -28.10 -13.42 18.01
N ARG A 409 -28.44 -12.23 18.55
CA ARG A 409 -29.34 -12.11 19.72
C ARG A 409 -30.68 -12.81 19.46
N GLU A 410 -31.34 -12.43 18.36
CA GLU A 410 -32.65 -12.97 17.98
C GLU A 410 -32.55 -14.43 17.52
N VAL A 411 -31.49 -14.77 16.80
CA VAL A 411 -31.28 -16.14 16.28
C VAL A 411 -31.03 -17.13 17.42
N LEU A 412 -30.19 -16.81 18.40
CA LEU A 412 -29.91 -17.69 19.54
C LEU A 412 -31.14 -17.92 20.44
N ASP A 413 -32.05 -16.93 20.53
CA ASP A 413 -33.31 -17.09 21.24
C ASP A 413 -34.33 -17.93 20.45
N ALA A 414 -34.43 -17.74 19.13
CA ALA A 414 -35.36 -18.50 18.29
C ALA A 414 -34.97 -19.97 18.12
N PHE A 415 -33.68 -20.28 17.96
CA PHE A 415 -33.14 -21.64 17.80
C PHE A 415 -32.63 -22.23 19.12
N ARG A 416 -33.16 -21.77 20.26
CA ARG A 416 -32.72 -22.14 21.61
C ARG A 416 -32.85 -23.66 21.85
N GLY A 417 -31.69 -24.31 21.98
CA GLY A 417 -31.57 -25.77 22.15
C GLY A 417 -31.66 -26.57 20.85
N GLU A 418 -31.66 -25.92 19.70
CA GLU A 418 -31.65 -26.54 18.36
C GLU A 418 -30.31 -26.35 17.64
N ILE A 419 -29.60 -25.25 17.95
CA ILE A 419 -28.24 -25.00 17.44
C ILE A 419 -27.18 -24.95 18.54
N THR A 420 -25.95 -25.31 18.16
CA THR A 420 -24.71 -24.90 18.80
C THR A 420 -24.13 -23.72 18.03
N PHE A 421 -23.57 -22.72 18.71
CA PHE A 421 -23.04 -21.52 18.08
C PHE A 421 -21.61 -21.23 18.53
N ASP A 422 -20.75 -20.85 17.58
CA ASP A 422 -19.43 -20.32 17.89
C ASP A 422 -19.01 -19.17 16.96
N VAL A 423 -18.11 -18.31 17.47
CA VAL A 423 -17.54 -17.17 16.74
C VAL A 423 -16.05 -17.38 16.53
N HIS A 424 -15.59 -17.13 15.30
CA HIS A 424 -14.20 -17.17 14.87
C HIS A 424 -13.81 -15.85 14.18
N TYR A 425 -12.51 -15.55 14.16
CA TYR A 425 -11.99 -14.26 13.70
C TYR A 425 -11.17 -14.39 12.40
N ILE A 426 -11.13 -13.30 11.62
CA ILE A 426 -10.43 -13.23 10.33
C ILE A 426 -9.33 -12.17 10.43
N ALA A 427 -8.08 -12.62 10.48
CA ALA A 427 -6.89 -11.79 10.44
C ALA A 427 -5.70 -12.59 9.88
N GLU A 428 -4.58 -11.92 9.66
CA GLU A 428 -3.35 -12.50 9.15
C GLU A 428 -2.33 -12.74 10.26
N ALA A 429 -1.61 -13.85 10.16
CA ALA A 429 -0.49 -14.20 11.03
C ALA A 429 0.78 -14.38 10.17
N ASN A 430 1.79 -13.55 10.41
CA ASN A 430 3.07 -13.54 9.72
C ASN A 430 4.18 -13.86 10.74
N GLY A 431 4.28 -15.14 11.11
CA GLY A 431 5.05 -15.57 12.29
C GLY A 431 4.39 -15.06 13.58
N ASP A 432 5.13 -14.34 14.41
CA ASP A 432 4.60 -13.70 15.63
C ASP A 432 3.87 -12.37 15.38
N ALA A 433 3.92 -11.82 14.16
CA ALA A 433 3.18 -10.61 13.80
C ALA A 433 1.73 -10.97 13.46
N LEU A 434 0.79 -10.28 14.10
CA LEU A 434 -0.65 -10.40 13.86
C LEU A 434 -1.18 -9.08 13.27
N SER A 435 -2.01 -9.14 12.24
CA SER A 435 -2.50 -7.95 11.52
C SER A 435 -3.88 -8.19 10.89
N SER A 436 -4.78 -7.22 10.97
CA SER A 436 -6.14 -7.29 10.40
C SER A 436 -6.44 -6.08 9.49
N MET A 437 -7.61 -6.07 8.84
CA MET A 437 -7.99 -5.02 7.87
C MET A 437 -8.16 -3.64 8.51
N HIS A 438 -8.60 -3.55 9.77
CA HIS A 438 -8.73 -2.28 10.51
C HIS A 438 -7.52 -2.02 11.45
N GLY A 439 -6.50 -2.86 11.40
CA GLY A 439 -5.22 -2.69 12.10
C GLY A 439 -5.22 -3.17 13.56
N GLN A 440 -4.14 -2.84 14.29
CA GLN A 440 -3.90 -3.38 15.65
C GLN A 440 -5.10 -3.27 16.62
N PRO A 441 -5.92 -2.20 16.66
CA PRO A 441 -7.05 -2.12 17.58
C PRO A 441 -8.11 -3.22 17.39
N GLU A 442 -8.22 -3.77 16.17
CA GLU A 442 -9.10 -4.90 15.85
C GLU A 442 -8.45 -6.23 16.26
N VAL A 443 -7.17 -6.45 15.95
CA VAL A 443 -6.40 -7.60 16.46
C VAL A 443 -6.47 -7.71 17.99
N ASP A 444 -6.35 -6.57 18.69
CA ASP A 444 -6.47 -6.53 20.16
C ASP A 444 -7.90 -6.82 20.65
N GLU A 445 -8.93 -6.54 19.84
CA GLU A 445 -10.32 -6.78 20.18
C GLU A 445 -10.76 -8.21 19.85
N ASP A 446 -10.30 -8.79 18.74
CA ASP A 446 -10.44 -10.21 18.42
C ASP A 446 -9.84 -11.06 19.57
N ILE A 447 -8.64 -10.70 20.03
CA ILE A 447 -7.99 -11.30 21.23
C ILE A 447 -8.89 -11.17 22.48
N ARG A 448 -9.45 -9.98 22.75
CA ARG A 448 -10.37 -9.78 23.89
C ARG A 448 -11.62 -10.66 23.78
N GLN A 449 -12.24 -10.75 22.61
CA GLN A 449 -13.46 -11.55 22.42
C GLN A 449 -13.17 -13.05 22.52
N LEU A 450 -12.00 -13.52 22.06
CA LEU A 450 -11.51 -14.89 22.32
C LEU A 450 -11.24 -15.15 23.82
N CYS A 451 -10.70 -14.18 24.55
CA CYS A 451 -10.55 -14.28 26.01
C CYS A 451 -11.90 -14.28 26.74
N ALA A 452 -12.92 -13.56 26.24
CA ALA A 452 -14.28 -13.65 26.76
C ALA A 452 -14.87 -15.04 26.49
N LYS A 453 -14.72 -15.56 25.26
CA LYS A 453 -15.10 -16.93 24.85
C LYS A 453 -14.46 -17.98 25.76
N LYS A 454 -13.14 -17.90 26.01
CA LYS A 454 -12.43 -18.78 26.95
C LYS A 454 -13.04 -18.78 28.36
N LEU A 455 -13.38 -17.62 28.90
CA LEU A 455 -13.89 -17.48 30.28
C LEU A 455 -15.41 -17.72 30.41
N ALA A 456 -16.19 -17.60 29.33
CA ALA A 456 -17.65 -17.59 29.36
C ALA A 456 -18.33 -18.31 28.17
N ALA A 457 -17.69 -19.33 27.59
CA ALA A 457 -18.24 -20.14 26.50
C ALA A 457 -19.62 -20.74 26.80
N ARG A 458 -19.82 -21.20 28.04
CA ARG A 458 -21.05 -21.90 28.46
C ARG A 458 -22.28 -21.01 28.29
N ASP A 459 -23.33 -21.56 27.68
CA ASP A 459 -24.60 -20.89 27.39
C ASP A 459 -24.39 -19.61 26.52
N HIS A 460 -23.30 -19.56 25.73
CA HIS A 460 -22.85 -18.44 24.90
C HIS A 460 -22.66 -17.10 25.65
N LYS A 461 -22.44 -17.12 26.97
CA LYS A 461 -22.40 -15.91 27.83
C LYS A 461 -21.33 -14.89 27.45
N TYR A 462 -20.26 -15.31 26.78
CA TYR A 462 -19.25 -14.41 26.22
C TYR A 462 -19.84 -13.37 25.25
N MET A 463 -20.96 -13.68 24.58
CA MET A 463 -21.64 -12.73 23.70
C MET A 463 -22.12 -11.47 24.44
N ASN A 464 -22.32 -11.51 25.76
CA ASN A 464 -22.61 -10.30 26.54
C ASN A 464 -21.45 -9.29 26.50
N TYR A 465 -20.19 -9.76 26.44
CA TYR A 465 -19.04 -8.89 26.23
C TYR A 465 -19.03 -8.36 24.79
N VAL A 466 -19.16 -9.26 23.80
CA VAL A 466 -19.18 -8.92 22.36
C VAL A 466 -20.24 -7.85 22.06
N TRP A 467 -21.51 -8.10 22.40
CA TRP A 467 -22.61 -7.16 22.18
C TRP A 467 -22.54 -5.89 23.03
N CYS A 468 -21.67 -5.84 24.05
CA CYS A 468 -21.35 -4.58 24.72
C CYS A 468 -20.31 -3.79 23.93
N ARG A 469 -19.28 -4.46 23.39
CA ARG A 469 -18.25 -3.85 22.54
C ARG A 469 -18.79 -3.36 21.20
N ASN A 470 -19.72 -4.10 20.60
CA ASN A 470 -20.43 -3.72 19.36
C ASN A 470 -21.07 -2.32 19.41
N LYS A 471 -21.44 -1.84 20.61
CA LYS A 471 -21.97 -0.47 20.82
C LYS A 471 -20.97 0.63 20.45
N ASP A 472 -19.67 0.36 20.55
CA ASP A 472 -18.56 1.30 20.26
C ASP A 472 -17.27 0.51 19.94
N ILE A 473 -17.17 0.02 18.71
CA ILE A 473 -16.09 -0.88 18.26
C ILE A 473 -14.69 -0.24 18.28
N HIS A 474 -14.60 1.08 18.13
CA HIS A 474 -13.32 1.83 18.16
C HIS A 474 -13.00 2.39 19.56
N GLY A 475 -13.96 2.40 20.49
CA GLY A 475 -13.80 2.89 21.85
C GLY A 475 -12.92 2.00 22.73
N THR A 476 -12.35 2.63 23.76
CA THR A 476 -11.42 2.00 24.73
C THR A 476 -12.11 1.33 25.91
N GLY A 477 -13.43 1.41 26.03
CA GLY A 477 -14.22 1.03 27.22
C GLY A 477 -14.34 -0.48 27.54
N TRP A 478 -13.36 -1.31 27.17
CA TRP A 478 -13.48 -2.76 27.25
C TRP A 478 -13.56 -3.31 28.68
N GLN A 479 -12.90 -2.69 29.68
CA GLN A 479 -13.03 -3.12 31.08
C GLN A 479 -14.48 -2.97 31.59
N ALA A 480 -15.19 -1.93 31.15
CA ALA A 480 -16.59 -1.72 31.50
C ALA A 480 -17.46 -2.83 30.91
N CYS A 481 -17.26 -3.20 29.63
CA CYS A 481 -17.96 -4.32 29.01
C CYS A 481 -17.61 -5.68 29.62
N ALA A 482 -16.37 -5.92 30.04
CA ALA A 482 -16.00 -7.13 30.75
C ALA A 482 -16.71 -7.23 32.12
N THR A 483 -16.91 -6.09 32.79
CA THR A 483 -17.65 -5.98 34.04
C THR A 483 -19.18 -6.15 33.83
N GLU A 484 -19.76 -5.51 32.81
CA GLU A 484 -21.18 -5.65 32.41
C GLU A 484 -21.51 -7.12 32.05
N ALA A 485 -20.59 -7.81 31.38
CA ALA A 485 -20.71 -9.23 31.03
C ALA A 485 -20.46 -10.21 32.20
N GLY A 486 -20.04 -9.72 33.38
CA GLY A 486 -19.76 -10.54 34.56
C GLY A 486 -18.49 -11.38 34.47
N LEU A 487 -17.50 -10.97 33.66
CA LEU A 487 -16.21 -11.65 33.55
C LEU A 487 -15.33 -11.37 34.77
N ASN A 488 -14.45 -12.32 35.12
CA ASN A 488 -13.38 -12.05 36.09
C ASN A 488 -12.35 -11.12 35.43
N LEU A 489 -12.42 -9.83 35.75
CA LEU A 489 -11.63 -8.78 35.08
C LEU A 489 -10.11 -9.07 35.13
N ALA A 490 -9.58 -9.55 36.25
CA ALA A 490 -8.15 -9.85 36.39
C ALA A 490 -7.71 -11.04 35.50
N ALA A 491 -8.52 -12.10 35.43
CA ALA A 491 -8.26 -13.23 34.53
C ALA A 491 -8.45 -12.86 33.05
N PHE A 492 -9.41 -11.97 32.77
CA PHE A 492 -9.67 -11.46 31.42
C PHE A 492 -8.54 -10.57 30.92
N GLU A 493 -8.11 -9.59 31.71
CA GLU A 493 -7.01 -8.67 31.38
C GLU A 493 -5.68 -9.41 31.22
N ALA A 494 -5.38 -10.40 32.06
CA ALA A 494 -4.20 -11.25 31.94
C ALA A 494 -4.20 -12.10 30.65
N CYS A 495 -5.38 -12.56 30.20
CA CYS A 495 -5.52 -13.24 28.92
C CYS A 495 -5.36 -12.25 27.75
N ALA A 496 -6.10 -11.13 27.78
CA ALA A 496 -6.22 -10.18 26.68
C ALA A 496 -4.94 -9.36 26.42
N THR A 497 -4.05 -9.23 27.41
CA THR A 497 -2.76 -8.53 27.27
C THR A 497 -1.56 -9.48 27.19
N GLY A 498 -1.75 -10.78 27.40
CA GLY A 498 -0.68 -11.79 27.45
C GLY A 498 -0.56 -12.65 26.20
N GLU A 499 0.48 -13.50 26.16
CA GLU A 499 0.67 -14.49 25.09
C GLU A 499 -0.45 -15.54 25.02
N GLU A 500 -1.26 -15.71 26.07
CA GLU A 500 -2.42 -16.62 25.98
C GLU A 500 -3.46 -16.10 24.98
N GLY A 501 -3.86 -14.82 25.06
CA GLY A 501 -4.78 -14.23 24.09
C GLY A 501 -4.23 -14.24 22.67
N ARG A 502 -2.92 -13.96 22.52
CA ARG A 502 -2.22 -14.06 21.23
C ARG A 502 -2.20 -15.50 20.69
N ARG A 503 -1.98 -16.51 21.55
CA ARG A 503 -2.05 -17.93 21.17
C ARG A 503 -3.47 -18.33 20.76
N LEU A 504 -4.49 -17.91 21.51
CA LEU A 504 -5.90 -18.16 21.14
C LEU A 504 -6.21 -17.59 19.75
N LEU A 505 -5.77 -16.36 19.43
CA LEU A 505 -5.97 -15.81 18.10
C LEU A 505 -5.18 -16.61 17.03
N ARG A 506 -3.90 -16.93 17.24
CA ARG A 506 -3.14 -17.80 16.29
C ARG A 506 -3.86 -19.13 16.01
N GLU A 507 -4.46 -19.75 17.03
CA GLU A 507 -5.20 -21.02 16.93
C GLU A 507 -6.55 -20.86 16.22
N ASP A 508 -7.28 -19.78 16.48
CA ASP A 508 -8.59 -19.50 15.88
C ASP A 508 -8.47 -19.06 14.41
N LEU A 509 -7.45 -18.26 14.06
CA LEU A 509 -7.13 -17.85 12.69
C LEU A 509 -6.82 -19.04 11.78
N ALA A 510 -6.19 -20.10 12.31
CA ALA A 510 -5.93 -21.32 11.54
C ALA A 510 -7.24 -21.96 11.05
N ILE A 511 -8.33 -21.87 11.81
CA ILE A 511 -9.65 -22.40 11.42
C ILE A 511 -10.19 -21.63 10.20
N ALA A 512 -10.18 -20.30 10.26
CA ALA A 512 -10.61 -19.45 9.16
C ALA A 512 -9.76 -19.67 7.88
N GLN A 513 -8.44 -19.78 8.06
CA GLN A 513 -7.49 -19.98 6.96
C GLN A 513 -7.64 -21.37 6.29
N THR A 514 -7.80 -22.46 7.06
CA THR A 514 -8.07 -23.80 6.50
C THR A 514 -9.43 -23.91 5.80
N LEU A 515 -10.37 -23.02 6.10
CA LEU A 515 -11.66 -22.92 5.43
C LEU A 515 -11.66 -21.96 4.22
N GLY A 516 -10.57 -21.23 3.97
CA GLY A 516 -10.50 -20.20 2.92
C GLY A 516 -11.31 -18.94 3.21
N PHE A 517 -11.71 -18.70 4.46
CA PHE A 517 -12.64 -17.62 4.82
C PHE A 517 -11.91 -16.30 5.06
N SER A 518 -11.92 -15.43 4.04
CA SER A 518 -11.30 -14.10 4.03
C SER A 518 -12.28 -12.92 4.21
N SER A 519 -13.59 -13.17 4.28
CA SER A 519 -14.61 -12.11 4.29
C SER A 519 -15.55 -12.16 5.51
N SER A 520 -15.92 -10.99 6.02
CA SER A 520 -16.73 -10.81 7.22
C SER A 520 -18.07 -10.13 6.87
N PRO A 521 -19.25 -10.72 7.18
CA PRO A 521 -19.45 -12.02 7.84
C PRO A 521 -19.47 -13.22 6.87
N THR A 522 -18.90 -14.33 7.31
CA THR A 522 -19.10 -15.66 6.68
C THR A 522 -19.69 -16.62 7.70
N LEU A 523 -20.66 -17.43 7.28
CA LEU A 523 -21.31 -18.46 8.08
C LEU A 523 -20.89 -19.83 7.58
N LEU A 524 -20.62 -20.76 8.51
CA LEU A 524 -20.52 -22.18 8.22
C LEU A 524 -21.66 -22.91 8.94
N ILE A 525 -22.59 -23.45 8.15
CA ILE A 525 -23.77 -24.18 8.64
C ILE A 525 -23.54 -25.68 8.57
N ASP A 526 -23.98 -26.39 9.61
CA ASP A 526 -23.82 -27.82 9.83
C ASP A 526 -22.38 -28.32 9.65
N ASN A 527 -21.39 -27.47 9.99
CA ASN A 527 -19.95 -27.67 9.76
C ASN A 527 -19.56 -27.93 8.28
N LYS A 528 -20.48 -27.69 7.32
CA LYS A 528 -20.35 -28.14 5.92
C LYS A 528 -20.69 -27.12 4.83
N GLN A 529 -21.55 -26.15 5.10
CA GLN A 529 -22.12 -25.25 4.09
C GLN A 529 -21.65 -23.80 4.31
N GLU A 530 -20.85 -23.26 3.39
CA GLU A 530 -20.52 -21.83 3.34
C GLU A 530 -21.77 -21.01 2.96
N ALA A 531 -22.03 -19.93 3.71
CA ALA A 531 -23.12 -18.99 3.44
C ALA A 531 -22.78 -17.59 3.98
N HIS A 532 -23.58 -16.59 3.63
CA HIS A 532 -23.44 -15.22 4.16
C HIS A 532 -24.77 -14.67 4.66
N GLY A 533 -24.74 -13.91 5.74
CA GLY A 533 -25.90 -13.24 6.31
C GLY A 533 -25.49 -12.30 7.44
N ALA A 534 -26.07 -11.10 7.46
CA ALA A 534 -25.76 -10.05 8.45
C ALA A 534 -27.00 -9.57 9.22
N ASP A 535 -28.19 -10.09 8.93
CA ASP A 535 -29.45 -9.73 9.60
C ASP A 535 -30.21 -10.99 10.07
N PRO A 536 -31.10 -10.89 11.08
CA PRO A 536 -31.71 -12.05 11.71
C PRO A 536 -32.49 -12.94 10.73
N ARG A 537 -33.28 -12.35 9.82
CA ARG A 537 -34.06 -13.11 8.84
C ARG A 537 -33.20 -13.75 7.76
N THR A 538 -32.13 -13.10 7.29
CA THR A 538 -31.19 -13.75 6.36
C THR A 538 -30.49 -14.93 7.04
N ILE A 539 -29.97 -14.77 8.27
CA ILE A 539 -29.29 -15.84 9.02
C ILE A 539 -30.25 -17.00 9.31
N GLN A 540 -31.48 -16.71 9.77
CA GLN A 540 -32.55 -17.70 9.93
C GLN A 540 -32.83 -18.48 8.64
N SER A 541 -32.98 -17.79 7.50
CA SER A 541 -33.24 -18.43 6.21
C SER A 541 -32.11 -19.36 5.74
N VAL A 542 -30.86 -19.02 6.11
CA VAL A 542 -29.66 -19.81 5.84
C VAL A 542 -29.64 -21.08 6.70
N ILE A 543 -29.88 -20.98 8.02
CA ILE A 543 -29.99 -22.15 8.92
C ILE A 543 -31.14 -23.08 8.45
N CYS A 544 -32.31 -22.52 8.17
CA CYS A 544 -33.51 -23.27 7.80
C CYS A 544 -33.48 -23.94 6.43
N ARG A 545 -32.58 -23.50 5.53
CA ARG A 545 -32.37 -24.17 4.23
C ARG A 545 -31.89 -25.61 4.42
N TYR A 546 -31.03 -25.83 5.41
CA TYR A 546 -30.43 -27.13 5.73
C TYR A 546 -31.15 -27.81 6.92
N ASN A 547 -31.74 -27.01 7.82
CA ASN A 547 -32.49 -27.49 8.99
C ASN A 547 -33.98 -27.08 8.99
N PRO A 548 -34.78 -27.45 7.97
CA PRO A 548 -36.18 -27.01 7.86
C PRO A 548 -37.12 -27.54 8.95
N GLY A 549 -36.67 -28.48 9.78
CA GLY A 549 -37.43 -29.03 10.92
C GLY A 549 -37.21 -28.31 12.26
N PHE A 550 -36.36 -27.29 12.33
CA PHE A 550 -36.13 -26.52 13.57
C PHE A 550 -37.30 -25.56 13.86
N ARG A 551 -37.72 -25.46 15.13
CA ARG A 551 -38.79 -24.56 15.57
C ARG A 551 -38.43 -23.09 15.33
N GLY A 552 -37.15 -22.75 15.42
CA GLY A 552 -36.63 -21.42 15.06
C GLY A 552 -36.98 -20.97 13.63
N CYS A 553 -37.27 -21.89 12.71
CA CYS A 553 -37.72 -21.57 11.35
C CYS A 553 -39.14 -21.00 11.27
N SER A 554 -39.95 -21.13 12.33
CA SER A 554 -41.27 -20.51 12.44
C SER A 554 -41.27 -19.22 13.29
N ALA A 555 -40.11 -18.80 13.81
CA ALA A 555 -40.00 -17.58 14.61
C ALA A 555 -40.12 -16.32 13.72
N THR A 556 -40.73 -15.26 14.24
CA THR A 556 -40.75 -13.94 13.59
C THR A 556 -39.54 -13.14 14.06
N LEU A 557 -38.57 -12.94 13.17
CA LEU A 557 -37.36 -12.13 13.43
C LEU A 557 -37.37 -10.80 12.69
N SER A 558 -36.53 -9.86 13.15
CA SER A 558 -36.35 -8.53 12.56
C SER A 558 -35.43 -8.53 11.32
N GLY A 559 -35.15 -7.35 10.77
CA GLY A 559 -34.42 -7.17 9.51
C GLY A 559 -35.33 -7.16 8.26
N PRO A 560 -34.76 -7.01 7.05
CA PRO A 560 -35.49 -7.04 5.78
C PRO A 560 -36.00 -8.45 5.42
N PRO A 561 -36.72 -8.63 4.29
CA PRO A 561 -36.83 -9.94 3.66
C PRO A 561 -35.44 -10.48 3.28
N PRO A 562 -35.19 -11.81 3.39
CA PRO A 562 -33.89 -12.39 3.05
C PRO A 562 -33.45 -12.05 1.63
N ARG A 563 -32.19 -11.66 1.48
CA ARG A 563 -31.58 -11.37 0.16
C ARG A 563 -31.03 -12.65 -0.49
N PRO A 564 -30.91 -12.70 -1.83
CA PRO A 564 -30.08 -13.69 -2.51
C PRO A 564 -28.63 -13.64 -1.97
N GLN A 565 -27.91 -14.77 -2.04
CA GLN A 565 -26.53 -14.84 -1.55
C GLN A 565 -25.61 -13.89 -2.35
N GLY A 566 -24.71 -13.18 -1.65
CA GLY A 566 -23.81 -12.18 -2.25
C GLY A 566 -24.10 -10.73 -1.81
N GLY A 567 -24.32 -10.49 -0.52
CA GLY A 567 -24.62 -9.15 0.00
C GLY A 567 -23.66 -8.68 1.10
N GLY A 568 -22.82 -7.70 0.78
CA GLY A 568 -22.15 -6.77 1.72
C GLY A 568 -21.29 -7.40 2.82
N GLY A 569 -19.97 -7.45 2.61
CA GLY A 569 -18.99 -7.81 3.64
C GLY A 569 -17.74 -6.90 3.57
N CYS A 570 -16.89 -7.01 4.57
CA CYS A 570 -15.51 -6.50 4.52
C CYS A 570 -14.58 -7.65 4.08
N GLY A 571 -13.58 -7.35 3.24
CA GLY A 571 -12.73 -8.37 2.61
C GLY A 571 -13.32 -8.94 1.31
N GLY A 572 -12.58 -9.85 0.69
CA GLY A 572 -12.96 -10.50 -0.58
C GLY A 572 -12.07 -11.70 -0.87
N ARG A 573 -12.41 -12.42 -1.96
CA ARG A 573 -11.49 -13.31 -2.67
C ARG A 573 -10.85 -12.47 -3.78
#